data_AF-A0A1V5A625-F1
#
_entry.id   AF-A0A1V5A625-F1
#
_cell.length_a   1.000
_cell.length_b   1.000
_cell.length_c   1.000
_cell.angle_alpha   90.00
_cell.angle_beta   90.00
_cell.angle_gamma   90.00
#
_symmetry.space_group_name_H-M   'P 1'
#
loop_
_entity.id
_entity.type
_entity.pdbx_description
1 polymer ?
#
loop_
_entity_poly.entity_id
_entity_poly.type
_entity_poly.pdbx_seq_one_letter_code
_entity_poly.pdbx_strand_id
1 'polypeptide(L)'
;MGCRVKTAYDVGAAGIHRLFPALKECLDAHVFVVAAGREGTLPGVVAGLVDRPVIGVPVSTGYGYMGGGNAALASMLQSCSVIAVVNIDAGFVAGAFAAQVASMAGRT
;
A
#
# COMPACT_ATOMS: atom_id res chain seq x y z
N MET A 1 6.13 15.96 -5.02
CA MET A 1 7.53 16.06 -4.54
C MET A 1 8.55 15.56 -5.58
N GLY A 2 8.34 15.81 -6.88
CA GLY A 2 9.32 15.44 -7.93
C GLY A 2 9.45 13.95 -8.27
N CYS A 3 8.74 13.04 -7.57
CA CYS A 3 8.76 11.61 -7.88
C CYS A 3 7.97 11.28 -9.15
N ARG A 4 8.48 10.35 -9.95
CA ARG A 4 7.68 9.66 -10.97
C ARG A 4 6.71 8.72 -10.27
N VAL A 5 5.42 8.85 -10.57
CA VAL A 5 4.37 8.03 -9.95
C VAL A 5 3.80 7.08 -11.00
N LYS A 6 3.68 5.81 -10.62
CA LYS A 6 2.89 4.80 -11.34
C LYS A 6 1.71 4.44 -10.46
N THR A 7 0.55 4.21 -11.06
CA THR A 7 -0.70 3.95 -10.35
C THR A 7 -1.39 2.76 -10.98
N ALA A 8 -1.91 1.89 -10.13
CA ALA A 8 -2.77 0.79 -10.54
C ALA A 8 -4.05 0.82 -9.69
N TYR A 9 -5.17 0.57 -10.34
CA TYR A 9 -6.49 0.56 -9.73
C TYR A 9 -7.17 -0.79 -9.99
N ASP A 10 -8.23 -1.09 -9.25
CA ASP A 10 -8.93 -2.39 -9.29
C ASP A 10 -8.00 -3.61 -9.08
N VAL A 11 -7.05 -3.45 -8.17
CA VAL A 11 -6.20 -4.52 -7.66
C VAL A 11 -6.65 -4.85 -6.24
N GLY A 12 -6.82 -6.14 -5.93
CA GLY A 12 -7.32 -6.56 -4.63
C GLY A 12 -7.08 -8.03 -4.36
N ALA A 13 -7.06 -8.40 -3.08
CA ALA A 13 -6.83 -9.78 -2.64
C ALA A 13 -7.89 -10.75 -3.19
N ALA A 14 -9.17 -10.34 -3.20
CA ALA A 14 -10.27 -11.12 -3.79
C ALA A 14 -10.12 -11.37 -5.30
N GLY A 15 -9.34 -10.53 -5.99
CA GLY A 15 -9.07 -10.62 -7.43
C GLY A 15 -7.58 -10.68 -7.71
N ILE A 16 -6.84 -11.55 -7.00
CA ILE A 16 -5.37 -11.54 -6.98
C ILE A 16 -4.71 -11.63 -8.36
N HIS A 17 -5.38 -12.27 -9.33
CA HIS A 17 -4.94 -12.36 -10.72
C HIS A 17 -4.74 -10.97 -11.37
N ARG A 18 -5.48 -9.95 -10.94
CA ARG A 18 -5.34 -8.56 -11.41
C ARG A 18 -4.12 -7.86 -10.81
N LEU A 19 -3.62 -8.32 -9.66
CA LEU A 19 -2.46 -7.71 -9.01
C LEU A 19 -1.17 -7.95 -9.79
N PHE A 20 -0.93 -9.17 -10.28
CA PHE A 20 0.33 -9.51 -10.95
C PHE A 20 0.69 -8.63 -12.17
N PRO A 21 -0.21 -8.39 -13.15
CA PRO A 21 0.13 -7.52 -14.27
C PRO A 21 0.37 -6.07 -13.82
N ALA A 22 -0.46 -5.55 -12.91
CA ALA A 22 -0.30 -4.21 -12.35
C ALA A 22 1.03 -4.05 -11.59
N LEU A 23 1.40 -5.06 -10.79
CA LEU A 23 2.63 -5.06 -10.02
C LEU A 23 3.83 -5.10 -10.96
N LYS A 24 3.79 -5.92 -12.02
CA LYS A 24 4.86 -6.03 -13.03
C LYS A 24 5.22 -4.68 -13.64
N GLU A 25 4.24 -3.83 -13.91
CA GLU A 25 4.47 -2.48 -14.44
C GLU A 25 5.13 -1.52 -13.42
N CYS A 26 5.03 -1.84 -12.13
CA CYS A 26 5.49 -1.03 -11.01
C CYS A 26 6.76 -1.58 -10.31
N LEU A 27 7.34 -2.70 -10.77
CA LEU A 27 8.46 -3.37 -10.10
C LEU A 27 9.74 -2.52 -9.99
N ASP A 28 9.89 -1.50 -10.83
CA ASP A 28 10.99 -0.53 -10.79
C ASP A 28 10.78 0.60 -9.76
N ALA A 29 9.66 0.61 -9.04
CA ALA A 29 9.39 1.61 -8.01
C ALA A 29 10.35 1.47 -6.82
N HIS A 30 10.78 2.60 -6.26
CA HIS A 30 11.61 2.61 -5.05
C HIS A 30 10.81 2.30 -3.77
N VAL A 31 9.51 2.57 -3.77
CA VAL A 31 8.60 2.44 -2.64
C VAL A 31 7.18 2.26 -3.16
N PHE A 32 6.38 1.46 -2.46
CA PHE A 32 4.98 1.20 -2.80
C PHE A 32 4.06 1.83 -1.77
N VAL A 33 3.02 2.51 -2.24
CA VAL A 33 1.90 2.97 -1.41
C VAL A 33 0.68 2.16 -1.80
N VAL A 34 0.12 1.41 -0.85
CA VAL A 34 -0.96 0.46 -1.11
C VAL A 34 -2.18 0.87 -0.28
N ALA A 35 -3.19 1.40 -0.94
CA ALA A 35 -4.46 1.75 -0.33
C ALA A 35 -5.43 0.56 -0.39
N ALA A 36 -5.94 0.12 0.76
CA ALA A 36 -6.84 -1.03 0.82
C ALA A 36 -7.89 -0.89 1.93
N GLY A 37 -9.12 -1.31 1.61
CA GLY A 37 -10.25 -1.37 2.54
C GLY A 37 -10.57 -2.80 2.94
N ARG A 38 -11.74 -3.01 3.56
CA ARG A 38 -12.20 -4.34 4.05
C ARG A 38 -11.18 -4.97 4.99
N GLU A 39 -10.79 -6.22 4.76
CA GLU A 39 -9.75 -6.92 5.51
C GLU A 39 -8.34 -6.34 5.31
N GLY A 40 -8.13 -5.32 4.46
CA GLY A 40 -6.86 -4.58 4.39
C GLY A 40 -5.64 -5.43 4.03
N THR A 41 -5.83 -6.60 3.40
CA THR A 41 -4.76 -7.59 3.19
C THR A 41 -3.76 -7.22 2.09
N LEU A 42 -4.15 -6.35 1.14
CA LEU A 42 -3.34 -6.07 -0.04
C LEU A 42 -1.92 -5.54 0.24
N PRO A 43 -1.66 -4.64 1.20
CA PRO A 43 -0.30 -4.19 1.49
C PRO A 43 0.61 -5.33 1.96
N GLY A 44 0.09 -6.23 2.80
CA GLY A 44 0.84 -7.39 3.28
C GLY A 44 1.19 -8.37 2.14
N VAL A 45 0.27 -8.54 1.18
CA VAL A 45 0.51 -9.34 -0.04
C VAL A 45 1.56 -8.69 -0.93
N VAL A 46 1.43 -7.39 -1.21
CA VAL A 46 2.41 -6.66 -2.02
C VAL A 46 3.80 -6.74 -1.39
N ALA A 47 3.92 -6.56 -0.07
CA ALA A 47 5.17 -6.68 0.66
C ALA A 47 5.82 -8.07 0.59
N GLY A 48 5.04 -9.13 0.38
CA GLY A 48 5.56 -10.48 0.13
C GLY A 48 6.04 -10.71 -1.31
N LEU A 49 5.72 -9.80 -2.23
CA LEU A 49 6.01 -9.93 -3.67
C LEU A 49 7.09 -8.94 -4.15
N VAL A 50 7.53 -8.01 -3.30
CA VAL A 50 8.52 -6.98 -3.65
C VAL A 50 9.64 -6.92 -2.61
N ASP A 51 10.82 -6.49 -3.05
CA ASP A 51 12.00 -6.27 -2.21
C ASP A 51 12.15 -4.80 -1.77
N ARG A 52 11.03 -4.05 -1.74
CA ARG A 52 10.99 -2.60 -1.53
C ARG A 52 10.06 -2.22 -0.38
N PRO A 53 10.25 -1.05 0.25
CA PRO A 53 9.36 -0.57 1.31
C PRO A 53 7.90 -0.46 0.83
N VAL A 54 6.97 -0.91 1.68
CA VAL A 54 5.53 -0.83 1.44
C VAL A 54 4.86 -0.03 2.55
N ILE A 55 4.07 0.96 2.16
CA ILE A 55 3.27 1.79 3.06
C ILE A 55 1.80 1.47 2.84
N GLY A 56 1.16 0.88 3.84
CA GLY A 56 -0.27 0.59 3.86
C GLY A 56 -1.10 1.83 4.23
N VAL A 57 -2.11 2.12 3.42
CA VAL A 57 -3.11 3.16 3.68
C VAL A 57 -4.47 2.48 3.87
N PRO A 58 -4.95 2.31 5.12
CA PRO A 58 -6.28 1.80 5.34
C PRO A 58 -7.31 2.84 4.85
N VAL A 59 -8.29 2.41 4.05
CA VAL A 59 -9.33 3.33 3.53
C VAL A 59 -10.69 3.11 4.19
N SER A 60 -11.42 4.19 4.43
CA SER A 60 -12.71 4.17 5.14
C SER A 60 -13.89 3.64 4.32
N THR A 61 -13.71 3.42 3.01
CA THR A 61 -14.78 2.93 2.11
C THR A 61 -15.23 1.49 2.38
N GLY A 62 -14.50 0.75 3.23
CA GLY A 62 -14.89 -0.60 3.66
C GLY A 62 -16.12 -0.61 4.59
N TYR A 63 -17.11 -1.43 4.25
CA TYR A 63 -18.31 -1.67 5.07
C TYR A 63 -18.32 -3.07 5.73
N GLY A 64 -19.24 -3.29 6.67
CA GLY A 64 -19.43 -4.56 7.38
C GLY A 64 -18.85 -4.54 8.80
N TYR A 65 -18.45 -5.71 9.29
CA TYR A 65 -17.79 -5.85 10.60
C TYR A 65 -16.49 -5.03 10.62
N MET A 66 -16.34 -4.18 11.65
CA MET A 66 -15.24 -3.22 11.74
C MET A 66 -15.12 -2.31 10.48
N GLY A 67 -16.26 -1.82 9.97
CA GLY A 67 -16.30 -0.85 8.87
C GLY A 67 -15.65 0.51 9.18
N GLY A 68 -15.65 1.42 8.20
CA GLY A 68 -15.03 2.74 8.32
C GLY A 68 -13.50 2.69 8.34
N GLY A 69 -12.90 1.63 7.80
CA GLY A 69 -11.45 1.42 7.75
C GLY A 69 -10.84 0.77 8.99
N ASN A 70 -11.61 0.49 10.04
CA ASN A 70 -11.10 -0.12 11.27
C ASN A 70 -10.57 -1.54 11.07
N ALA A 71 -11.28 -2.37 10.27
CA ALA A 71 -10.83 -3.71 9.90
C ALA A 71 -9.49 -3.66 9.17
N ALA A 72 -9.38 -2.75 8.19
CA ALA A 72 -8.19 -2.57 7.38
C ALA A 72 -7.02 -2.10 8.24
N LEU A 73 -7.23 -1.10 9.11
CA LEU A 73 -6.20 -0.61 10.03
C LEU A 73 -5.71 -1.71 10.98
N ALA A 74 -6.65 -2.43 11.62
CA ALA A 74 -6.30 -3.51 12.54
C ALA A 74 -5.51 -4.63 11.83
N SER A 75 -5.95 -5.05 10.64
CA SER A 75 -5.24 -6.06 9.87
C SER A 75 -3.85 -5.61 9.43
N MET A 76 -3.70 -4.38 8.93
CA MET A 76 -2.41 -3.84 8.52
C MET A 76 -1.44 -3.74 9.70
N LEU A 77 -1.90 -3.30 10.88
CA LEU A 77 -1.05 -3.22 12.08
C LEU A 77 -0.65 -4.59 12.64
N GLN A 78 -1.46 -5.63 12.43
CA GLN A 78 -1.17 -7.00 12.85
C GLN A 78 -0.43 -7.83 11.78
N SER A 79 -0.12 -7.23 10.62
CA SER A 79 0.54 -7.92 9.52
C SER A 79 1.95 -8.39 9.90
N CYS A 80 2.27 -9.65 9.61
CA CYS A 80 3.64 -10.17 9.73
C CYS A 80 4.56 -9.69 8.59
N SER A 81 4.00 -9.23 7.47
CA SER A 81 4.79 -8.63 6.40
C SER A 81 5.39 -7.30 6.84
N VAL A 82 6.57 -6.98 6.34
CA VAL A 82 7.29 -5.74 6.67
C VAL A 82 6.62 -4.54 5.98
N ILE A 83 5.66 -3.93 6.65
CA ILE A 83 4.92 -2.75 6.17
C ILE A 83 4.94 -1.63 7.21
N ALA A 84 4.97 -0.39 6.73
CA ALA A 84 4.60 0.78 7.53
C ALA A 84 3.11 1.08 7.32
N VAL A 85 2.41 1.56 8.34
CA VAL A 85 0.97 1.85 8.26
C VAL A 85 0.72 3.29 8.68
N VAL A 86 -0.09 4.01 7.91
CA VAL A 86 -0.55 5.36 8.27
C VAL A 86 -1.98 5.32 8.81
N ASN A 87 -2.46 6.47 9.32
CA ASN A 87 -3.86 6.61 9.73
C ASN A 87 -4.83 6.33 8.57
N ILE A 88 -6.08 6.02 8.92
CA ILE A 88 -7.17 5.82 7.96
C ILE A 88 -7.30 7.05 7.06
N ASP A 89 -7.38 6.80 5.75
CA ASP A 89 -7.46 7.80 4.67
C ASP A 89 -6.28 8.80 4.60
N ALA A 90 -5.18 8.57 5.33
CA ALA A 90 -4.03 9.47 5.36
C ALA A 90 -3.11 9.34 4.13
N GLY A 91 -3.70 9.39 2.93
CA GLY A 91 -2.99 9.26 1.65
C GLY A 91 -1.93 10.33 1.42
N PHE A 92 -2.16 11.55 1.91
CA PHE A 92 -1.15 12.62 1.85
C PHE A 92 0.12 12.24 2.63
N VAL A 93 -0.04 11.75 3.86
CA VAL A 93 1.09 11.37 4.72
C VAL A 93 1.86 10.21 4.09
N ALA A 94 1.15 9.19 3.60
CA ALA A 94 1.77 8.06 2.92
C ALA A 94 2.54 8.47 1.67
N GLY A 95 1.96 9.30 0.81
CA GLY A 95 2.60 9.77 -0.41
C GLY A 95 3.80 10.69 -0.14
N ALA A 96 3.70 11.59 0.84
CA ALA A 96 4.81 12.46 1.23
C ALA A 96 5.97 11.66 1.83
N PHE A 97 5.68 10.72 2.72
CA PHE A 97 6.70 9.84 3.31
C PHE A 97 7.36 8.95 2.24
N ALA A 98 6.56 8.38 1.34
CA ALA A 98 7.07 7.62 0.18
C ALA A 98 8.03 8.46 -0.66
N ALA A 99 7.69 9.72 -0.96
CA ALA A 99 8.56 10.60 -1.72
C ALA A 99 9.89 10.89 -0.99
N GLN A 100 9.86 11.05 0.34
CA GLN A 100 11.09 11.18 1.13
C GLN A 100 11.95 9.92 1.03
N VAL A 101 11.37 8.73 1.19
CA VAL A 101 12.05 7.45 1.04
C VAL A 101 12.68 7.30 -0.35
N ALA A 102 11.90 7.56 -1.41
CA ALA A 102 12.38 7.49 -2.79
C ALA A 102 13.52 8.49 -3.07
N SER A 103 13.46 9.69 -2.49
CA SER A 103 14.53 10.69 -2.66
C SER A 103 15.86 10.27 -2.02
N MET A 104 15.81 9.45 -0.95
CA MET A 104 17.01 8.91 -0.32
C MET A 104 17.64 7.79 -1.15
N ALA A 105 16.82 6.97 -1.80
CA ALA A 105 17.29 5.90 -2.68
C ALA A 105 18.02 6.41 -3.94
N GLY A 106 17.66 7.59 -4.44
CA GLY A 106 18.34 8.22 -5.60
C GLY A 106 19.61 9.00 -5.27
N ARG A 107 20.06 9.01 -3.99
CA ARG A 107 21.25 9.73 -3.53
C ARG A 107 22.49 8.84 -3.38
N THR A 108 22.37 7.54 -3.65
CA THR A 108 23.45 6.55 -3.66
C THR A 108 23.94 6.30 -5.07
#